data_AF-A0A1Z8S750-F1
#
_entry.id   AF-A0A1Z8S750-F1
#
_cell.length_a   1.000
_cell.length_b   1.000
_cell.length_c   1.000
_cell.angle_alpha   90.00
_cell.angle_beta   90.00
_cell.angle_gamma   90.00
#
_symmetry.space_group_name_H-M   'P 1'
#
loop_
_entity.id
_entity.type
_entity.pdbx_description
1 polymer ?
#
loop_
_entity_poly.entity_id
_entity_poly.type
_entity_poly.pdbx_seq_one_letter_code
_entity_poly.pdbx_strand_id
1 'polypeptide(L)'
;MNQKIKIQPTKKTYYHNLKYKIVVDGELKYDEYWEILKNGNVWGDEPFAFNSKILRNKDTTHFYIKTKDVFDNLLKYFNGKIQHCEEPINSYHSELLDKFDVDIKKTLYYRKYRYKSKFGTMLSDGSTSRESIIKAIQSLVRSNSDMFMCMGLYNYSTSAYSWIMPTIYVRNKEGLMLLKLATGEITQHINKVITIKEIEDEKRISE
;
A
#
# COMPACT_ATOMS: atom_id res chain seq x y z
N MET A 1 -36.66 6.69 8.97
CA MET A 1 -35.70 6.21 10.00
C MET A 1 -34.30 6.37 9.45
N ASN A 2 -33.48 7.27 10.02
CA ASN A 2 -32.07 7.37 9.64
C ASN A 2 -31.33 6.15 10.20
N GLN A 3 -31.02 5.16 9.36
CA GLN A 3 -30.10 4.10 9.74
C GLN A 3 -28.76 4.75 10.10
N LYS A 4 -28.31 4.56 11.34
CA LYS A 4 -27.01 5.05 11.78
C LYS A 4 -25.95 4.25 11.03
N ILE A 5 -25.28 4.88 10.07
CA ILE A 5 -24.23 4.28 9.26
C ILE A 5 -23.14 3.76 10.20
N LYS A 6 -22.83 2.46 10.15
CA LYS A 6 -21.80 1.84 10.98
C LYS A 6 -20.46 1.90 10.24
N ILE A 7 -19.59 2.82 10.64
CA ILE A 7 -18.23 2.94 10.13
C ILE A 7 -17.37 1.85 10.75
N GLN A 8 -16.62 1.12 9.91
CA GLN A 8 -15.74 0.05 10.34
C GLN A 8 -14.27 0.43 10.16
N PRO A 9 -13.37 -0.01 11.06
CA PRO A 9 -11.94 0.18 10.84
C PRO A 9 -11.48 -0.61 9.61
N THR A 10 -10.68 0.00 8.75
CA THR A 10 -10.15 -0.67 7.58
C THR A 10 -9.14 -1.75 7.96
N LYS A 11 -9.28 -2.93 7.34
CA LYS A 11 -8.40 -4.10 7.57
C LYS A 11 -7.47 -4.38 6.39
N LYS A 12 -7.50 -3.53 5.36
CA LYS A 12 -6.70 -3.66 4.13
C LYS A 12 -6.37 -2.28 3.58
N THR A 13 -5.17 -2.11 3.06
CA THR A 13 -4.85 -0.97 2.18
C THR A 13 -5.56 -1.16 0.84
N TYR A 14 -6.36 -0.19 0.42
CA TYR A 14 -7.03 -0.22 -0.87
C TYR A 14 -6.16 0.39 -1.97
N TYR A 15 -5.70 1.61 -1.73
CA TYR A 15 -4.77 2.36 -2.57
C TYR A 15 -3.94 3.26 -1.66
N HIS A 16 -2.67 3.49 -1.99
CA HIS A 16 -1.84 4.43 -1.24
C HIS A 16 -2.49 5.81 -1.23
N ASN A 17 -2.42 6.52 -0.11
CA ASN A 17 -2.99 7.86 0.08
C ASN A 17 -4.53 7.94 -0.07
N LEU A 18 -5.25 6.81 -0.17
CA LEU A 18 -6.73 6.77 -0.12
C LEU A 18 -7.17 6.05 1.15
N LYS A 19 -7.48 6.84 2.18
CA LYS A 19 -7.65 6.43 3.57
C LYS A 19 -9.03 5.89 3.91
N TYR A 20 -10.04 6.34 3.17
CA TYR A 20 -11.44 6.05 3.44
C TYR A 20 -12.06 5.25 2.30
N LYS A 21 -13.08 4.46 2.64
CA LYS A 21 -13.86 3.70 1.66
C LYS A 21 -15.35 3.85 1.91
N ILE A 22 -16.13 4.05 0.85
CA ILE A 22 -17.60 3.98 0.88
C ILE A 22 -18.04 2.97 -0.19
N VAL A 23 -18.94 2.07 0.17
CA VAL A 23 -19.62 1.15 -0.76
C VAL A 23 -21.09 1.50 -0.76
N VAL A 24 -21.61 1.79 -1.94
CA VAL A 24 -22.99 2.19 -2.18
C VAL A 24 -23.68 1.13 -3.03
N ASP A 25 -24.96 0.88 -2.73
CA ASP A 25 -25.85 0.03 -3.51
C ASP A 25 -26.00 0.54 -4.95
N GLY A 26 -25.86 -0.38 -5.91
CA GLY A 26 -26.09 -0.13 -7.32
C GLY A 26 -24.91 0.50 -8.06
N GLU A 27 -25.04 0.50 -9.39
CA GLU A 27 -24.14 1.20 -10.28
C GLU A 27 -24.46 2.70 -10.29
N LEU A 28 -23.43 3.52 -10.12
CA LEU A 28 -23.53 4.96 -10.25
C LEU A 28 -23.80 5.34 -11.71
N LYS A 29 -24.94 5.99 -11.95
CA LYS A 29 -25.29 6.47 -13.30
C LYS A 29 -24.32 7.55 -13.75
N TYR A 30 -24.21 7.72 -15.07
CA TYR A 30 -23.31 8.69 -15.68
C TYR A 30 -23.55 10.12 -15.15
N ASP A 31 -24.81 10.53 -15.02
CA ASP A 31 -25.16 11.87 -14.53
C ASP A 31 -24.80 12.07 -13.05
N GLU A 32 -25.08 11.09 -12.19
CA GLU A 32 -24.69 11.11 -10.77
C GLU A 32 -23.16 11.18 -10.63
N TYR A 33 -22.42 10.46 -11.47
CA TYR A 33 -20.96 10.53 -11.51
C TYR A 33 -20.44 11.92 -11.86
N TRP A 34 -21.02 12.59 -12.87
CA TRP A 34 -20.62 13.94 -13.23
C TRP A 34 -20.99 14.97 -12.19
N GLU A 35 -22.14 14.81 -11.53
CA GLU A 35 -22.54 15.66 -10.42
C GLU A 35 -21.52 15.58 -9.29
N ILE A 36 -21.10 14.37 -8.92
CA ILE A 36 -20.06 14.11 -7.91
C ILE A 36 -18.73 14.76 -8.30
N LEU A 37 -18.30 14.63 -9.56
CA LEU A 37 -17.07 15.25 -10.02
C LEU A 37 -17.13 16.78 -9.99
N LYS A 38 -18.26 17.38 -10.43
CA LYS A 38 -18.44 18.84 -10.49
C LYS A 38 -18.54 19.46 -9.10
N ASN A 39 -19.34 18.86 -8.22
CA ASN A 39 -19.50 19.29 -6.83
C ASN A 39 -18.32 18.87 -5.95
N GLY A 40 -17.46 17.99 -6.46
CA GLY A 40 -16.28 17.50 -5.76
C GLY A 40 -15.31 18.58 -5.29
N ASN A 41 -15.18 19.68 -6.04
CA ASN A 41 -14.38 20.85 -5.63
C ASN A 41 -15.00 21.63 -4.46
N VAL A 42 -16.28 21.41 -4.17
CA VAL A 42 -17.00 22.04 -3.05
C VAL A 42 -16.84 21.22 -1.77
N TRP A 43 -16.41 19.96 -1.88
CA TRP A 43 -16.27 19.03 -0.75
C TRP A 43 -14.87 19.01 -0.11
N GLY A 44 -13.92 19.80 -0.64
CA GLY A 44 -12.57 19.95 -0.10
C GLY A 44 -11.69 20.86 -0.98
N ASP A 45 -10.46 21.13 -0.54
CA ASP A 45 -9.55 22.12 -1.18
C ASP A 45 -9.00 21.71 -2.55
N GLU A 46 -9.03 20.41 -2.87
CA GLU A 46 -8.49 19.84 -4.11
C GLU A 46 -9.61 19.10 -4.89
N PRO A 47 -9.56 19.07 -6.24
CA PRO A 47 -10.60 18.43 -7.02
C PRO A 47 -10.79 16.95 -6.67
N PHE A 48 -12.05 16.53 -6.57
CA PHE A 48 -12.43 15.18 -6.16
C PHE A 48 -11.77 14.06 -6.98
N ALA A 49 -11.49 14.30 -8.27
CA ALA A 49 -10.77 13.38 -9.13
C ALA A 49 -9.33 13.08 -8.65
N PHE A 50 -8.67 14.03 -7.96
CA PHE A 50 -7.34 13.84 -7.38
C PHE A 50 -7.38 13.22 -5.97
N ASN A 51 -8.51 13.37 -5.28
CA ASN A 51 -8.70 12.87 -3.93
C ASN A 51 -9.43 11.53 -3.86
N SER A 52 -9.78 10.94 -5.00
CA SER A 52 -10.59 9.74 -5.00
C SER A 52 -10.30 8.78 -6.14
N LYS A 53 -10.72 7.53 -5.93
CA LYS A 53 -10.84 6.52 -6.97
C LYS A 53 -12.22 5.88 -6.88
N ILE A 54 -12.90 5.79 -8.02
CA ILE A 54 -14.22 5.18 -8.12
C ILE A 54 -14.10 3.88 -8.90
N LEU A 55 -14.60 2.78 -8.33
CA LEU A 55 -14.81 1.52 -9.04
C LEU A 55 -16.31 1.23 -9.12
N ARG A 56 -16.81 1.08 -10.34
CA ARG A 56 -18.22 0.77 -10.62
C ARG A 56 -18.34 -0.72 -10.95
N ASN A 57 -19.18 -1.41 -10.21
CA ASN A 57 -19.65 -2.74 -10.54
C ASN A 57 -21.16 -2.68 -10.76
N LYS A 58 -21.72 -3.68 -11.45
CA LYS A 58 -23.15 -3.76 -11.76
C LYS A 58 -24.06 -3.55 -10.53
N ASP A 59 -23.65 -4.09 -9.38
CA ASP A 59 -24.47 -4.10 -8.17
C ASP A 59 -23.97 -3.15 -7.07
N THR A 60 -22.77 -2.57 -7.21
CA THR A 60 -22.17 -1.73 -6.16
C THR A 60 -21.20 -0.71 -6.75
N THR A 61 -21.14 0.47 -6.14
CA THR A 61 -20.11 1.48 -6.44
C THR A 61 -19.20 1.68 -5.23
N HIS A 62 -17.88 1.61 -5.46
CA HIS A 62 -16.86 1.73 -4.43
C HIS A 62 -16.14 3.06 -4.61
N PHE A 63 -16.19 3.91 -3.60
CA PHE A 63 -15.44 5.16 -3.50
C PHE A 63 -14.26 4.94 -2.55
N TYR A 64 -13.06 5.24 -3.02
CA TYR A 64 -11.85 5.29 -2.21
C TYR A 64 -11.42 6.75 -2.14
N ILE A 65 -11.21 7.29 -0.94
CA ILE A 65 -11.14 8.74 -0.72
C ILE A 65 -9.95 9.07 0.17
N LYS A 66 -9.26 10.17 -0.13
CA LYS A 66 -8.08 10.67 0.59
C LYS A 66 -8.44 11.42 1.86
N THR A 67 -9.38 12.37 1.78
CA THR A 67 -9.69 13.31 2.86
C THR A 67 -10.98 12.97 3.60
N LYS A 68 -11.05 13.39 4.88
CA LYS A 68 -12.22 13.15 5.72
C LYS A 68 -13.42 13.99 5.28
N ASP A 69 -13.21 15.23 4.86
CA ASP A 69 -14.30 16.13 4.46
C ASP A 69 -15.07 15.60 3.25
N VAL A 70 -14.35 15.08 2.24
CA VAL A 70 -14.96 14.44 1.08
C VAL A 70 -15.71 13.17 1.48
N PHE A 71 -15.15 12.38 2.40
CA PHE A 71 -15.81 11.19 2.94
C PHE A 71 -17.12 11.54 3.65
N ASP A 72 -17.10 12.49 4.57
CA ASP A 72 -18.28 12.90 5.35
C ASP A 72 -19.37 13.52 4.46
N ASN A 73 -18.99 14.26 3.42
CA ASN A 73 -19.93 14.82 2.44
C ASN A 73 -20.58 13.73 1.58
N LEU A 74 -19.80 12.74 1.13
CA LEU A 74 -20.34 11.59 0.39
C LEU A 74 -21.26 10.72 1.26
N LEU A 75 -20.96 10.56 2.55
CA LEU A 75 -21.85 9.85 3.47
C LEU A 75 -23.23 10.53 3.55
N LYS A 76 -23.26 11.87 3.54
CA LYS A 76 -24.52 12.65 3.50
C LYS A 76 -25.22 12.51 2.16
N TYR A 77 -24.49 12.63 1.05
CA TYR A 77 -25.05 12.56 -0.31
C TYR A 77 -25.70 11.19 -0.58
N PHE A 78 -25.06 10.10 -0.16
CA PHE A 78 -25.55 8.73 -0.36
C PHE A 78 -26.34 8.17 0.83
N ASN A 79 -26.83 9.01 1.74
CA ASN A 79 -27.57 8.55 2.91
C ASN A 79 -28.73 7.62 2.49
N GLY A 80 -28.81 6.45 3.13
CA GLY A 80 -29.80 5.42 2.80
C GLY A 80 -29.46 4.49 1.63
N LYS A 81 -28.35 4.72 0.90
CA LYS A 81 -27.82 3.81 -0.14
C LYS A 81 -26.48 3.15 0.26
N ILE A 82 -25.94 3.49 1.43
CA ILE A 82 -24.62 3.03 1.87
C ILE A 82 -24.73 1.63 2.45
N GLN A 83 -24.09 0.67 1.81
CA GLN A 83 -23.94 -0.69 2.33
C GLN A 83 -22.87 -0.75 3.42
N HIS A 84 -21.74 -0.08 3.18
CA HIS A 84 -20.53 -0.25 3.99
C HIS A 84 -19.61 0.96 3.89
N CYS A 85 -18.94 1.29 4.97
CA CYS A 85 -17.93 2.33 4.99
C CYS A 85 -16.77 1.98 5.90
N GLU A 86 -15.57 2.41 5.53
CA GLU A 86 -14.35 2.19 6.29
C GLU A 86 -13.52 3.46 6.46
N GLU A 87 -12.91 3.56 7.64
CA GLU A 87 -11.94 4.61 8.00
C GLU A 87 -10.66 4.00 8.58
N PRO A 88 -9.57 4.77 8.72
CA PRO A 88 -8.38 4.33 9.42
C PRO A 88 -8.68 3.87 10.85
N ILE A 89 -7.93 2.87 11.33
CA ILE A 89 -8.11 2.29 12.69
C ILE A 89 -7.89 3.36 13.79
N ASN A 90 -6.90 4.23 13.58
CA ASN A 90 -6.49 5.33 14.44
C ASN A 90 -5.65 6.34 13.64
N SER A 91 -5.17 7.40 14.31
CA SER A 91 -4.27 8.40 13.72
C SER A 91 -2.99 7.77 13.15
N TYR A 92 -2.38 6.84 13.89
CA TYR A 92 -1.19 6.13 13.42
C TYR A 92 -1.43 5.39 12.10
N HIS A 93 -2.55 4.69 11.95
CA HIS A 93 -2.94 4.05 10.69
C HIS A 93 -3.08 5.07 9.56
N SER A 94 -3.72 6.21 9.83
CA SER A 94 -3.88 7.30 8.85
C SER A 94 -2.52 7.80 8.34
N GLU A 95 -1.53 7.97 9.23
CA GLU A 95 -0.18 8.38 8.87
C GLU A 95 0.57 7.33 8.05
N LEU A 96 0.38 6.04 8.35
CA LEU A 96 1.01 4.96 7.59
C LEU A 96 0.47 4.84 6.17
N LEU A 97 -0.81 5.17 5.94
CA LEU A 97 -1.44 5.12 4.63
C LEU A 97 -0.89 6.15 3.64
N ASP A 98 -0.22 7.19 4.13
CA ASP A 98 0.47 8.20 3.31
C ASP A 98 1.89 7.80 2.91
N LYS A 99 2.44 6.74 3.51
CA LYS A 99 3.83 6.31 3.31
C LYS A 99 3.94 5.26 2.20
N PHE A 100 4.74 5.57 1.18
CA PHE A 100 4.99 4.66 0.04
C PHE A 100 5.95 3.51 0.39
N ASP A 101 6.71 3.64 1.46
CA ASP A 101 7.69 2.66 1.96
C ASP A 101 7.10 1.74 3.04
N VAL A 102 5.78 1.71 3.20
CA VAL A 102 5.09 0.88 4.19
C VAL A 102 4.06 -0.04 3.52
N ASP A 103 4.15 -1.33 3.83
CA ASP A 103 3.14 -2.31 3.44
C ASP A 103 2.31 -2.69 4.68
N ILE A 104 1.01 -2.37 4.69
CA ILE A 104 0.12 -2.77 5.78
C ILE A 104 -0.44 -4.17 5.49
N LYS A 105 -0.26 -5.11 6.43
CA LYS A 105 -0.67 -6.51 6.24
C LYS A 105 -1.32 -7.12 7.47
N LYS A 106 -2.09 -8.21 7.28
CA LYS A 106 -2.55 -9.01 8.42
C LYS A 106 -1.39 -9.71 9.14
N THR A 107 -0.40 -10.18 8.38
CA THR A 107 0.78 -10.89 8.89
C THR A 107 2.03 -10.46 8.13
N LEU A 108 3.19 -10.71 8.71
CA LEU A 108 4.49 -10.57 8.06
C LEU A 108 4.59 -11.35 6.74
N TYR A 109 5.52 -10.93 5.87
CA TYR A 109 5.88 -11.67 4.67
C TYR A 109 6.34 -13.08 5.05
N TYR A 110 5.69 -14.12 4.51
CA TYR A 110 5.96 -15.52 4.86
C TYR A 110 5.96 -15.76 6.38
N ARG A 111 5.15 -14.98 7.12
CA ARG A 111 5.02 -15.00 8.59
C ARG A 111 6.30 -14.66 9.37
N LYS A 112 7.39 -14.25 8.70
CA LYS A 112 8.68 -13.97 9.35
C LYS A 112 9.41 -12.72 8.87
N TYR A 113 9.20 -12.26 7.64
CA TYR A 113 9.97 -11.16 7.07
C TYR A 113 9.28 -9.81 7.24
N ARG A 114 10.04 -8.84 7.76
CA ARG A 114 9.59 -7.48 8.08
C ARG A 114 9.81 -6.50 6.94
N TYR A 115 10.75 -6.75 6.05
CA TYR A 115 11.04 -5.84 4.95
C TYR A 115 10.99 -6.58 3.62
N LYS A 116 10.70 -5.83 2.56
CA LYS A 116 10.75 -6.26 1.18
C LYS A 116 11.51 -5.21 0.38
N SER A 117 12.50 -5.65 -0.38
CA SER A 117 13.22 -4.81 -1.32
C SER A 117 13.09 -5.37 -2.72
N LYS A 118 12.85 -4.49 -3.70
CA LYS A 118 12.87 -4.84 -5.13
C LYS A 118 14.10 -4.20 -5.76
N PHE A 119 14.85 -4.97 -6.53
CA PHE A 119 16.02 -4.48 -7.23
C PHE A 119 15.69 -4.28 -8.71
N GLY A 120 15.83 -3.04 -9.17
CA GLY A 120 15.58 -2.63 -10.55
C GLY A 120 16.74 -2.95 -11.50
N THR A 121 16.49 -2.77 -12.80
CA THR A 121 17.51 -2.85 -13.85
C THR A 121 18.26 -1.53 -13.96
N MET A 122 19.57 -1.58 -13.77
CA MET A 122 20.57 -0.51 -13.93
C MET A 122 20.70 0.49 -12.79
N LEU A 123 21.94 0.61 -12.32
CA LEU A 123 22.48 1.84 -11.81
C LEU A 123 22.57 2.86 -12.94
N SER A 124 22.12 4.08 -12.68
CA SER A 124 22.12 5.20 -13.62
C SER A 124 23.52 5.64 -14.07
N ASP A 125 24.57 5.17 -13.39
CA ASP A 125 25.94 5.68 -13.50
C ASP A 125 26.92 4.71 -14.18
N GLY A 126 26.47 3.49 -14.55
CA GLY A 126 27.31 2.48 -15.19
C GLY A 126 28.50 1.98 -14.33
N SER A 127 28.58 2.34 -13.06
CA SER A 127 29.79 2.15 -12.22
C SER A 127 29.90 0.75 -11.61
N THR A 128 28.77 0.07 -11.39
CA THR A 128 28.74 -1.32 -10.90
C THR A 128 27.92 -2.20 -11.83
N SER A 129 28.52 -3.26 -12.34
CA SER A 129 27.78 -4.20 -13.19
C SER A 129 26.64 -4.84 -12.39
N ARG A 130 25.44 -4.84 -12.96
CA ARG A 130 24.23 -5.48 -12.39
C ARG A 130 24.49 -6.92 -11.92
N GLU A 131 25.37 -7.64 -12.61
CA GLU A 131 25.80 -9.00 -12.25
C GLU A 131 26.51 -9.06 -10.91
N SER A 132 27.33 -8.07 -10.58
CA SER A 132 28.06 -8.01 -9.31
C SER A 132 27.11 -7.85 -8.12
N ILE A 133 26.09 -6.99 -8.27
CA ILE A 133 25.03 -6.80 -7.27
C ILE A 133 24.22 -8.09 -7.10
N ILE A 134 23.84 -8.74 -8.21
CA ILE A 134 23.12 -10.01 -8.15
C ILE A 134 23.96 -11.05 -7.43
N LYS A 135 25.24 -11.25 -7.80
CA LYS A 135 26.16 -12.20 -7.14
C LYS A 135 26.32 -11.90 -5.65
N ALA A 136 26.46 -10.63 -5.27
CA ALA A 136 26.51 -10.21 -3.87
C ALA A 136 25.23 -10.60 -3.12
N ILE A 137 24.05 -10.36 -3.72
CA ILE A 137 22.76 -10.80 -3.17
C ILE A 137 22.70 -12.33 -3.06
N GLN A 138 23.12 -13.09 -4.08
CA GLN A 138 23.10 -14.56 -4.02
C GLN A 138 23.99 -15.07 -2.89
N SER A 139 25.18 -14.51 -2.75
CA SER A 139 26.13 -14.85 -1.68
C SER A 139 25.55 -14.52 -0.30
N LEU A 140 24.99 -13.32 -0.14
CA LEU A 140 24.36 -12.87 1.10
C LEU A 140 23.21 -13.79 1.53
N VAL A 141 22.29 -14.10 0.60
CA VAL A 141 21.12 -14.94 0.87
C VAL A 141 21.52 -16.38 1.19
N ARG A 142 22.53 -16.93 0.48
CA ARG A 142 23.06 -18.28 0.76
C ARG A 142 23.71 -18.35 2.13
N SER A 143 24.50 -17.34 2.49
CA SER A 143 25.27 -17.31 3.74
C SER A 143 24.40 -16.98 4.97
N ASN A 144 23.24 -16.33 4.77
CA ASN A 144 22.38 -15.82 5.85
C ASN A 144 20.90 -16.21 5.61
N SER A 145 20.63 -17.47 5.29
CA SER A 145 19.31 -17.96 4.87
C SER A 145 18.20 -17.82 5.93
N ASP A 146 18.57 -17.64 7.21
CA ASP A 146 17.66 -17.38 8.32
C ASP A 146 17.16 -15.93 8.34
N MET A 147 17.98 -14.99 7.84
CA MET A 147 17.67 -13.56 7.77
C MET A 147 17.03 -13.14 6.45
N PHE A 148 17.31 -13.86 5.36
CA PHE A 148 16.89 -13.48 4.01
C PHE A 148 16.07 -14.56 3.31
N MET A 149 15.27 -14.12 2.35
CA MET A 149 14.73 -14.97 1.29
C MET A 149 14.67 -14.16 0.01
N CYS A 150 14.99 -14.79 -1.12
CA CYS A 150 14.90 -14.12 -2.41
C CYS A 150 14.01 -14.89 -3.38
N MET A 151 13.25 -14.14 -4.19
CA MET A 151 12.49 -14.64 -5.33
C MET A 151 13.00 -14.02 -6.63
N GLY A 152 13.03 -14.82 -7.70
CA GLY A 152 13.44 -14.37 -9.04
C GLY A 152 14.95 -14.28 -9.26
N LEU A 153 15.76 -14.76 -8.31
CA LEU A 153 17.23 -14.69 -8.35
C LEU A 153 17.87 -15.66 -9.35
N TYR A 154 17.20 -16.78 -9.65
CA TYR A 154 17.74 -17.90 -10.47
C TYR A 154 17.07 -18.04 -11.85
N ASN A 155 16.04 -17.23 -12.15
CA ASN A 155 15.37 -17.24 -13.46
C ASN A 155 16.06 -16.32 -14.48
N TYR A 156 17.30 -15.89 -14.21
CA TYR A 156 18.11 -15.12 -15.15
C TYR A 156 18.74 -16.05 -16.18
N SER A 157 17.92 -16.51 -17.12
CA SER A 157 18.38 -16.95 -18.43
C SER A 157 19.04 -15.76 -19.14
N THR A 158 20.12 -16.03 -19.86
CA THR A 158 20.93 -15.14 -20.71
C THR A 158 20.16 -14.41 -21.84
N SER A 159 18.83 -14.50 -21.85
CA SER A 159 18.00 -13.70 -22.75
C SER A 159 17.83 -12.29 -22.16
N ALA A 160 18.16 -11.29 -22.98
CA ALA A 160 18.18 -9.85 -22.67
C ALA A 160 16.82 -9.24 -22.23
N TYR A 161 15.85 -10.06 -21.83
CA TYR A 161 14.45 -9.68 -21.60
C TYR A 161 13.83 -10.33 -20.36
N SER A 162 14.58 -10.74 -19.32
CA SER A 162 13.94 -11.15 -18.08
C SER A 162 13.46 -9.93 -17.27
N TRP A 163 12.16 -9.65 -17.36
CA TRP A 163 11.46 -8.57 -16.63
C TRP A 163 11.27 -8.87 -15.13
N ILE A 164 11.79 -10.00 -14.64
CA ILE A 164 11.61 -10.43 -13.26
C ILE A 164 12.67 -9.75 -12.39
N MET A 165 12.25 -8.66 -11.74
CA MET A 165 13.07 -7.96 -10.75
C MET A 165 13.22 -8.83 -9.50
N PRO A 166 14.46 -9.16 -9.06
CA PRO A 166 14.64 -9.96 -7.87
C PRO A 166 14.06 -9.21 -6.67
N THR A 167 13.28 -9.95 -5.88
CA THR A 167 12.65 -9.44 -4.67
C THR A 167 13.30 -10.12 -3.48
N ILE A 168 13.83 -9.32 -2.56
CA ILE A 168 14.45 -9.80 -1.33
C ILE A 168 13.52 -9.49 -0.17
N TYR A 169 13.25 -10.50 0.64
CA TYR A 169 12.55 -10.39 1.91
C TYR A 169 13.56 -10.49 3.04
N VAL A 170 13.46 -9.58 4.00
CA VAL A 170 14.44 -9.42 5.09
C VAL A 170 13.74 -9.50 6.44
N ARG A 171 14.33 -10.26 7.36
CA ARG A 171 13.67 -10.65 8.62
C ARG A 171 13.54 -9.49 9.59
N ASN A 172 14.62 -8.75 9.78
CA ASN A 172 14.77 -7.76 10.84
C ASN A 172 15.67 -6.59 10.38
N LYS A 173 15.93 -5.63 11.29
CA LYS A 173 16.77 -4.45 11.00
C LYS A 173 18.23 -4.82 10.73
N GLU A 174 18.74 -5.84 11.40
CA GLU A 174 20.11 -6.33 11.22
C GLU A 174 20.34 -6.87 9.81
N GLY A 175 19.47 -7.75 9.33
CA GLY A 175 19.50 -8.20 7.94
C GLY A 175 19.33 -7.04 6.96
N LEU A 176 18.54 -6.01 7.30
CA LEU A 176 18.38 -4.86 6.42
C LEU A 176 19.69 -4.06 6.28
N MET A 177 20.44 -3.91 7.37
CA MET A 177 21.75 -3.28 7.38
C MET A 177 22.74 -4.08 6.53
N LEU A 178 22.81 -5.40 6.72
CA LEU A 178 23.66 -6.28 5.91
C LEU A 178 23.32 -6.19 4.43
N LEU A 179 22.04 -6.12 4.07
CA LEU A 179 21.61 -5.94 2.69
C LEU A 179 22.11 -4.62 2.11
N LYS A 180 21.93 -3.51 2.83
CA LYS A 180 22.38 -2.18 2.39
C LYS A 180 23.88 -2.13 2.17
N LEU A 181 24.66 -2.72 3.08
CA LEU A 181 26.11 -2.83 2.96
C LEU A 181 26.53 -3.67 1.75
N ALA A 182 25.87 -4.82 1.54
CA ALA A 182 26.19 -5.72 0.43
C ALA A 182 25.84 -5.13 -0.95
N THR A 183 24.87 -4.20 -1.01
CA THR A 183 24.39 -3.62 -2.27
C THR A 183 24.71 -2.13 -2.42
N GLY A 184 25.57 -1.55 -1.57
CA GLY A 184 26.00 -0.15 -1.69
C GLY A 184 24.88 0.89 -1.68
N GLU A 185 23.81 0.66 -0.90
CA GLU A 185 22.60 1.53 -0.84
C GLU A 185 21.77 1.64 -2.13
N ILE A 186 22.08 0.86 -3.17
CA ILE A 186 21.38 0.84 -4.48
C ILE A 186 19.93 0.35 -4.39
N THR A 187 19.47 -0.01 -3.19
CA THR A 187 18.09 -0.35 -2.88
C THR A 187 17.17 0.86 -3.06
N GLN A 188 16.65 1.04 -4.28
CA GLN A 188 15.75 2.14 -4.62
C GLN A 188 14.46 2.12 -3.78
N HIS A 189 13.94 0.94 -3.41
CA HIS A 189 12.68 0.81 -2.69
C HIS A 189 12.73 -0.32 -1.67
N ILE A 190 12.82 0.05 -0.38
CA ILE A 190 12.66 -0.86 0.76
C ILE A 190 11.31 -0.55 1.40
N ASN A 191 10.40 -1.53 1.38
CA ASN A 191 9.12 -1.43 2.07
C ASN A 191 9.19 -2.18 3.40
N LYS A 192 8.72 -1.54 4.48
CA LYS A 192 8.54 -2.17 5.79
C LYS A 192 7.10 -2.66 5.94
N VAL A 193 6.93 -3.90 6.39
CA VAL A 193 5.63 -4.41 6.81
C VAL A 193 5.28 -3.92 8.21
N ILE A 194 4.11 -3.32 8.31
CA ILE A 194 3.44 -3.06 9.58
C ILE A 194 2.15 -3.86 9.59
N THR A 195 1.92 -4.61 10.66
CA THR A 195 0.73 -5.45 10.77
C THR A 195 -0.46 -4.69 11.33
N ILE A 196 -1.67 -5.10 10.96
CA ILE A 196 -2.91 -4.56 11.54
C ILE A 196 -2.90 -4.68 13.07
N LYS A 197 -2.38 -5.78 13.61
CA LYS A 197 -2.26 -5.97 15.06
C LYS A 197 -1.37 -4.91 15.72
N GLU A 198 -0.21 -4.61 15.12
CA GLU A 198 0.69 -3.55 15.63
C GLU A 198 0.00 -2.18 15.62
N ILE A 199 -0.81 -1.90 14.61
CA ILE A 199 -1.59 -0.66 14.52
C ILE A 199 -2.66 -0.61 15.62
N GLU A 200 -3.35 -1.72 15.88
CA GLU A 200 -4.35 -1.82 16.95
C GLU A 200 -3.72 -1.68 18.34
N ASP A 201 -2.53 -2.25 18.55
CA ASP A 201 -1.79 -2.19 19.82
C ASP A 201 -1.29 -0.77 20.12
N GLU A 202 -0.87 0.01 19.12
CA GLU A 202 -0.41 1.41 19.28
C GLU A 202 -1.50 2.32 19.86
N LYS A 203 -2.77 2.01 19.57
CA LYS A 203 -3.92 2.75 20.11
C LYS A 203 -3.96 2.70 21.65
N ARG A 204 -3.53 1.58 22.24
CA ARG A 204 -3.61 1.34 23.69
C ARG A 204 -2.55 2.06 24.51
N ILE A 205 -1.53 2.62 23.85
CA ILE A 205 -0.44 3.35 24.51
C ILE A 205 -0.79 4.86 24.61
N SER A 206 -1.74 5.32 23.79
CA SER A 206 -2.16 6.74 23.71
C SER A 206 -3.44 7.05 24.50
N GLU A 207 -4.02 6.07 25.20
CA GLU A 207 -5.21 6.18 26.08
C GLU A 207 -4.80 5.91 27.53
#